data_AF-A0A7Y4GPX3-F1
#
_entry.id   AF-A0A7Y4GPX3-F1
#
_cell.length_a   1.000
_cell.length_b   1.000
_cell.length_c   1.000
_cell.angle_alpha   90.00
_cell.angle_beta   90.00
_cell.angle_gamma   90.00
#
_symmetry.space_group_name_H-M   'P 1'
#
loop_
_entity.id
_entity.type
_entity.pdbx_description
1 polymer ?
#
loop_
_entity_poly.entity_id
_entity_poly.type
_entity_poly.pdbx_seq_one_letter_code
_entity_poly.pdbx_strand_id
1 'polypeptide(L)'
;MTHRAERREGNTGCRLLAAPALLCAALTLSSCGNLGKIETAAPTVAAPKPSRTVAQTPASEREHERILASYGGAYDDPKLATLIGKTVDRLVAASDRPDQAYRVTILNSGAVNAFALPTGQLYVTRGLVALASDTSELSSVLSHEMAHVIAKHASIREDQARQAAVVTRVVTDMSNDPDLTALALAKTKLTMASFSRQQEFEADGIGVGISARAHFDPYGAARFLAAMERNAALKAGKTSLDPRAQDFLSSHPATPERVQNAQASARQYTSPQSGERDRETYLAAIDNIVYGEDPSEGFVRGRRFLHPKLGFTFAAPETFTLDNTAQAVIGVREGGTQAMRFDVVRVPAEQSLADYLNSGWMEGVDKGSTEDLMINGFPVASASANGDQWQFKVYALRYGSDVYRFIFAAKQRNTESERNARETVNSFRRLTLEEIQAARPLRIKVITVQPGDTVESLSHRMSGLDRPTERFRILNGLDQHAQIKPRDRVKIVVD
;
A
#
# COMPACT_ATOMS: atom_id res chain seq x y z
N MET A 1 67.39 -27.11 25.29
CA MET A 1 68.87 -27.13 25.38
C MET A 1 69.29 -25.67 25.55
N THR A 2 69.59 -25.20 26.77
CA THR A 2 70.92 -25.22 27.46
C THR A 2 71.94 -24.33 26.72
N HIS A 3 72.62 -23.34 27.33
CA HIS A 3 73.01 -23.11 28.74
C HIS A 3 72.29 -21.88 29.37
N ARG A 4 72.32 -21.50 30.68
CA ARG A 4 73.31 -21.53 31.80
C ARG A 4 74.53 -20.59 31.59
N ALA A 5 75.17 -19.96 32.60
CA ALA A 5 75.04 -19.91 34.07
C ALA A 5 75.81 -18.62 34.57
N GLU A 6 75.81 -18.13 35.82
CA GLU A 6 74.95 -18.19 37.03
C GLU A 6 75.49 -17.10 38.03
N ARG A 7 74.63 -16.37 38.77
CA ARG A 7 74.94 -15.62 40.05
C ARG A 7 75.72 -14.27 39.90
N ARG A 8 75.93 -13.41 40.94
CA ARG A 8 75.92 -13.61 42.41
C ARG A 8 75.79 -12.31 43.27
N GLU A 9 75.19 -12.45 44.47
CA GLU A 9 75.30 -11.65 45.75
C GLU A 9 75.39 -10.10 45.77
N GLY A 10 74.86 -9.37 46.76
CA GLY A 10 73.99 -9.77 47.89
C GLY A 10 73.96 -8.78 49.09
N ASN A 11 73.14 -9.09 50.11
CA ASN A 11 73.21 -8.66 51.54
C ASN A 11 72.97 -7.15 51.87
N THR A 12 72.29 -6.72 52.95
CA THR A 12 72.02 -7.23 54.32
C THR A 12 70.62 -6.77 54.81
N GLY A 13 69.87 -7.52 55.64
CA GLY A 13 69.82 -7.45 57.12
C GLY A 13 68.63 -6.57 57.61
N CYS A 14 67.89 -6.76 58.72
CA CYS A 14 67.76 -7.77 59.79
C CYS A 14 66.27 -7.69 60.29
N ARG A 15 65.50 -8.71 60.71
CA ARG A 15 65.60 -9.62 61.90
C ARG A 15 65.79 -8.84 63.23
N LEU A 16 65.02 -9.01 64.34
CA LEU A 16 63.86 -9.84 64.77
C LEU A 16 63.02 -9.01 65.81
N LEU A 17 61.96 -9.40 66.55
CA LEU A 17 61.05 -10.58 66.71
C LEU A 17 59.80 -10.14 67.56
N ALA A 18 58.87 -11.08 67.85
CA ALA A 18 58.02 -11.24 69.05
C ALA A 18 56.73 -10.40 69.27
N ALA A 19 55.63 -11.15 69.41
CA ALA A 19 54.41 -10.89 70.22
C ALA A 19 54.41 -11.92 71.42
N PRO A 20 53.38 -12.12 72.29
CA PRO A 20 51.96 -11.69 72.26
C PRO A 20 51.34 -11.30 73.64
N ALA A 21 50.01 -11.50 73.82
CA ALA A 21 49.23 -11.60 75.08
C ALA A 21 48.78 -10.28 75.81
N LEU A 22 47.63 -10.17 76.51
CA LEU A 22 46.29 -10.84 76.42
C LEU A 22 45.22 -10.16 77.36
N LEU A 23 43.94 -10.17 76.94
CA LEU A 23 42.68 -10.26 77.74
C LEU A 23 42.07 -9.06 78.55
N CYS A 24 40.71 -9.03 78.58
CA CYS A 24 39.75 -8.38 79.51
C CYS A 24 39.61 -6.84 79.58
N ALA A 25 38.44 -6.23 79.91
CA ALA A 25 37.02 -6.67 79.90
C ALA A 25 36.03 -5.47 80.13
N ALA A 26 34.72 -5.70 79.88
CA ALA A 26 33.54 -4.83 80.10
C ALA A 26 33.43 -3.54 79.24
N LEU A 27 32.30 -3.13 78.61
CA LEU A 27 30.82 -3.33 78.71
C LEU A 27 30.03 -2.28 79.52
N THR A 28 29.36 -1.37 78.81
CA THR A 28 27.96 -0.95 79.03
C THR A 28 27.29 -0.73 77.66
N LEU A 29 25.96 -0.90 77.56
CA LEU A 29 25.24 -0.95 76.28
C LEU A 29 24.30 0.25 76.03
N SER A 30 24.19 0.64 74.76
CA SER A 30 22.97 1.14 74.07
C SER A 30 23.25 1.00 72.56
N SER A 31 22.63 0.13 71.74
CA SER A 31 21.22 -0.30 71.61
C SER A 31 20.30 0.87 71.25
N CYS A 32 19.69 1.00 70.06
CA CYS A 32 19.75 0.28 68.77
C CYS A 32 19.52 1.33 67.64
N GLY A 33 19.78 1.12 66.35
CA GLY A 33 20.31 -0.06 65.63
C GLY A 33 19.51 -0.35 64.35
N ASN A 34 20.13 -0.21 63.16
CA ASN A 34 19.68 -0.90 61.94
C ASN A 34 20.84 -1.07 60.93
N LEU A 35 20.88 -2.19 60.20
CA LEU A 35 21.84 -2.51 59.15
C LEU A 35 21.15 -2.39 57.78
N GLY A 36 21.73 -1.62 56.86
CA GLY A 36 21.00 -1.20 55.65
C GLY A 36 21.83 -0.95 54.40
N LYS A 37 22.31 -2.04 53.79
CA LYS A 37 22.82 -2.15 52.40
C LYS A 37 24.10 -1.40 52.04
N ILE A 38 25.07 -2.16 51.54
CA ILE A 38 26.09 -1.68 50.60
C ILE A 38 25.39 -1.44 49.27
N GLU A 39 25.45 -0.23 48.72
CA GLU A 39 24.96 0.04 47.37
C GLU A 39 25.96 -0.46 46.33
N THR A 40 25.68 -1.62 45.74
CA THR A 40 26.24 -1.98 44.44
C THR A 40 25.79 -0.94 43.42
N ALA A 41 26.72 -0.27 42.76
CA ALA A 41 26.41 0.72 41.73
C ALA A 41 25.45 0.13 40.69
N ALA A 42 24.23 0.67 40.63
CA ALA A 42 23.23 0.22 39.67
C ALA A 42 23.74 0.49 38.24
N PRO A 43 23.42 -0.38 37.26
CA PRO A 43 23.67 -0.05 35.86
C PRO A 43 22.93 1.26 35.54
N THR A 44 23.64 2.24 34.99
CA THR A 44 23.05 3.52 34.59
C THR A 44 21.91 3.25 33.62
N VAL A 45 20.67 3.48 34.08
CA VAL A 45 19.47 3.36 33.25
C VAL A 45 19.66 4.34 32.10
N ALA A 46 19.84 3.81 30.88
CA ALA A 46 19.98 4.63 29.70
C ALA A 46 18.75 5.54 29.59
N ALA A 47 18.96 6.84 29.44
CA ALA A 47 17.88 7.80 29.28
C ALA A 47 16.92 7.32 28.18
N PRO A 48 15.59 7.44 28.35
CA PRO A 48 14.64 6.95 27.38
C PRO A 48 14.95 7.58 26.02
N LYS A 49 15.22 6.73 25.02
CA LYS A 49 15.48 7.21 23.65
C LYS A 49 14.31 8.12 23.24
N PRO A 50 14.58 9.32 22.69
CA PRO A 50 13.51 10.25 22.33
C PRO A 50 12.51 9.56 21.39
N SER A 51 11.22 9.82 21.61
CA SER A 51 10.14 9.16 20.87
C SER A 51 10.35 9.35 19.37
N ARG A 52 10.51 8.23 18.62
CA ARG A 52 10.69 8.18 17.16
C ARG A 52 9.37 8.50 16.43
N THR A 53 8.75 9.61 16.77
CA THR A 53 7.46 10.03 16.21
C THR A 53 7.71 10.87 14.95
N VAL A 54 7.13 10.46 13.82
CA VAL A 54 7.11 11.29 12.60
C VAL A 54 6.45 12.64 12.92
N ALA A 55 7.11 13.74 12.55
CA ALA A 55 6.60 15.08 12.81
C ALA A 55 5.28 15.32 12.06
N GLN A 56 4.19 15.42 12.83
CA GLN A 56 2.87 15.75 12.30
C GLN A 56 2.75 17.26 12.14
N THR A 57 2.36 17.68 10.94
CA THR A 57 2.08 19.06 10.57
C THR A 57 0.70 19.09 9.91
N PRO A 58 -0.04 20.21 9.96
CA PRO A 58 -1.32 20.31 9.25
C PRO A 58 -1.23 20.06 7.74
N ALA A 59 -0.05 20.17 7.14
CA ALA A 59 0.19 19.80 5.74
C ALA A 59 0.29 18.28 5.56
N SER A 60 1.12 17.60 6.36
CA SER A 60 1.27 16.13 6.31
C SER A 60 0.03 15.38 6.78
N GLU A 61 -0.78 15.96 7.68
CA GLU A 61 -2.11 15.46 8.05
C GLU A 61 -3.10 15.53 6.89
N ARG A 62 -3.25 16.70 6.24
CA ARG A 62 -4.13 16.83 5.07
C ARG A 62 -3.72 15.91 3.92
N GLU A 63 -2.43 15.67 3.73
CA GLU A 63 -1.95 14.72 2.72
C GLU A 63 -2.17 13.27 3.14
N HIS A 64 -2.06 12.94 4.43
CA HIS A 64 -2.45 11.63 4.96
C HIS A 64 -3.94 11.35 4.69
N GLU A 65 -4.84 12.28 5.03
CA GLU A 65 -6.28 12.13 4.79
C GLU A 65 -6.63 12.03 3.30
N ARG A 66 -5.91 12.74 2.41
CA ARG A 66 -6.04 12.59 0.95
C ARG A 66 -5.62 11.21 0.46
N ILE A 67 -4.51 10.67 0.98
CA ILE A 67 -4.02 9.33 0.65
C ILE A 67 -5.02 8.29 1.14
N LEU A 68 -5.51 8.41 2.37
CA LEU A 68 -6.59 7.55 2.90
C LEU A 68 -7.83 7.62 1.98
N ALA A 69 -8.37 8.80 1.71
CA ALA A 69 -9.53 9.00 0.85
C ALA A 69 -9.32 8.56 -0.61
N SER A 70 -8.07 8.51 -1.10
CA SER A 70 -7.74 7.98 -2.42
C SER A 70 -7.65 6.46 -2.46
N TYR A 71 -7.26 5.80 -1.36
CA TYR A 71 -6.94 4.36 -1.33
C TYR A 71 -7.93 3.49 -0.53
N GLY A 72 -9.15 3.98 -0.24
CA GLY A 72 -10.20 3.23 0.47
C GLY A 72 -10.15 3.36 2.01
N GLY A 73 -9.32 4.26 2.52
CA GLY A 73 -9.06 4.43 3.95
C GLY A 73 -7.92 3.54 4.47
N ALA A 74 -7.82 3.47 5.80
CA ALA A 74 -6.85 2.61 6.48
C ALA A 74 -7.46 1.21 6.66
N TYR A 75 -6.66 0.17 6.41
CA TYR A 75 -7.05 -1.20 6.73
C TYR A 75 -6.56 -1.57 8.14
N ASP A 76 -7.49 -1.64 9.09
CA ASP A 76 -7.20 -2.01 10.47
C ASP A 76 -7.14 -3.54 10.62
N ASP A 77 -5.92 -4.08 10.66
CA ASP A 77 -5.64 -5.44 11.11
C ASP A 77 -4.46 -5.41 12.11
N PRO A 78 -4.72 -5.65 13.40
CA PRO A 78 -3.69 -5.62 14.43
C PRO A 78 -2.56 -6.65 14.25
N LYS A 79 -2.78 -7.76 13.54
CA LYS A 79 -1.73 -8.74 13.25
C LYS A 79 -0.79 -8.19 12.19
N LEU A 80 -1.34 -7.67 11.09
CA LEU A 80 -0.55 -7.04 10.02
C LEU A 80 0.21 -5.82 10.56
N ALA A 81 -0.46 -4.94 11.32
CA ALA A 81 0.17 -3.77 11.92
C ALA A 81 1.36 -4.17 12.83
N THR A 82 1.20 -5.23 13.63
CA THR A 82 2.27 -5.77 14.48
C THR A 82 3.43 -6.36 13.64
N LEU A 83 3.13 -7.11 12.58
CA LEU A 83 4.13 -7.72 11.70
C LEU A 83 4.94 -6.67 10.93
N ILE A 84 4.24 -5.75 10.26
CA ILE A 84 4.86 -4.73 9.41
C ILE A 84 5.62 -3.73 10.29
N GLY A 85 5.08 -3.35 11.46
CA GLY A 85 5.77 -2.51 12.45
C GLY A 85 7.10 -3.12 12.90
N LYS A 86 7.09 -4.38 13.36
CA LYS A 86 8.32 -5.12 13.72
C LYS A 86 9.32 -5.24 12.57
N THR A 87 8.82 -5.39 11.34
CA THR A 87 9.66 -5.46 10.14
C THR A 87 10.36 -4.13 9.89
N VAL A 88 9.63 -3.01 9.95
CA VAL A 88 10.20 -1.66 9.82
C VAL A 88 11.15 -1.35 10.98
N ASP A 89 10.86 -1.74 12.22
CA ASP A 89 11.79 -1.58 13.35
C ASP A 89 13.13 -2.32 13.12
N ARG A 90 13.10 -3.57 12.61
CA ARG A 90 14.31 -4.33 12.20
C ARG A 90 15.07 -3.58 11.09
N LEU A 91 14.39 -3.10 10.06
CA LEU A 91 15.01 -2.38 8.95
C LEU A 91 15.61 -1.03 9.37
N VAL A 92 14.91 -0.24 10.19
CA VAL A 92 15.40 1.06 10.69
C VAL A 92 16.62 0.88 11.58
N ALA A 93 16.64 -0.15 12.44
CA ALA A 93 17.79 -0.49 13.27
C ALA A 93 19.02 -0.95 12.46
N ALA A 94 18.82 -1.52 11.27
CA ALA A 94 19.86 -1.96 10.35
C ALA A 94 20.26 -0.91 9.29
N SER A 95 19.51 0.18 9.19
CA SER A 95 19.73 1.27 8.22
C SER A 95 20.86 2.21 8.63
N ASP A 96 21.43 2.91 7.64
CA ASP A 96 22.45 3.94 7.85
C ASP A 96 21.87 5.28 8.37
N ARG A 97 20.56 5.31 8.66
CA ARG A 97 19.80 6.45 9.20
C ARG A 97 18.89 5.98 10.37
N PRO A 98 19.43 5.40 11.45
CA PRO A 98 18.63 4.85 12.57
C PRO A 98 17.97 5.93 13.45
N ASP A 99 18.25 7.21 13.19
CA ASP A 99 17.56 8.39 13.71
C ASP A 99 16.29 8.74 12.91
N GLN A 100 16.13 8.23 11.69
CA GLN A 100 14.94 8.46 10.87
C GLN A 100 13.72 7.76 11.47
N ALA A 101 12.72 8.54 11.86
CA ALA A 101 11.40 8.03 12.23
C ALA A 101 10.61 7.60 10.99
N TYR A 102 9.84 6.52 11.13
CA TYR A 102 8.87 6.07 10.13
C TYR A 102 7.52 5.75 10.81
N ARG A 103 6.41 6.02 10.13
CA ARG A 103 5.06 5.60 10.54
C ARG A 103 4.41 4.85 9.39
N VAL A 104 4.16 3.55 9.60
CA VAL A 104 3.46 2.70 8.65
C VAL A 104 1.97 3.02 8.63
N THR A 105 1.34 2.94 7.47
CA THR A 105 -0.12 2.90 7.28
C THR A 105 -0.46 1.81 6.27
N ILE A 106 -1.33 0.88 6.66
CA ILE A 106 -1.89 -0.11 5.73
C ILE A 106 -3.09 0.52 5.04
N LEU A 107 -3.10 0.51 3.71
CA LEU A 107 -4.15 1.11 2.88
C LEU A 107 -5.15 0.05 2.40
N ASN A 108 -6.44 0.39 2.39
CA ASN A 108 -7.53 -0.52 2.04
C ASN A 108 -7.68 -0.84 0.53
N SER A 109 -6.59 -0.77 -0.24
CA SER A 109 -6.61 -1.03 -1.67
C SER A 109 -6.23 -2.48 -2.01
N GLY A 110 -6.99 -3.08 -2.92
CA GLY A 110 -6.67 -4.36 -3.56
C GLY A 110 -5.56 -4.28 -4.62
N ALA A 111 -5.12 -3.08 -5.01
CA ALA A 111 -3.97 -2.91 -5.90
C ALA A 111 -2.65 -3.27 -5.20
N VAL A 112 -1.61 -3.61 -5.96
CA VAL A 112 -0.27 -3.92 -5.43
C VAL A 112 0.53 -2.63 -5.44
N ASN A 113 0.70 -1.99 -4.28
CA ASN A 113 1.47 -0.74 -4.17
C ASN A 113 2.04 -0.54 -2.75
N ALA A 114 3.16 0.17 -2.66
CA ALA A 114 3.75 0.72 -1.45
C ALA A 114 4.55 1.96 -1.83
N PHE A 115 4.60 2.96 -0.95
CA PHE A 115 5.38 4.18 -1.18
C PHE A 115 5.72 4.88 0.13
N ALA A 116 6.85 5.60 0.19
CA ALA A 116 7.19 6.47 1.31
C ALA A 116 7.22 7.97 0.94
N LEU A 117 6.78 8.82 1.87
CA LEU A 117 6.94 10.27 1.79
C LEU A 117 8.25 10.72 2.46
N PRO A 118 8.88 11.85 2.05
CA PRO A 118 10.09 12.38 2.68
C PRO A 118 9.99 12.67 4.19
N THR A 119 8.77 12.73 4.74
CA THR A 119 8.51 12.89 6.18
C THR A 119 8.65 11.61 6.98
N GLY A 120 8.78 10.43 6.35
CA GLY A 120 8.78 9.12 7.01
C GLY A 120 7.41 8.45 7.12
N GLN A 121 6.35 9.05 6.56
CA GLN A 121 5.08 8.33 6.38
C GLN A 121 5.29 7.24 5.32
N LEU A 122 5.11 5.97 5.67
CA LEU A 122 5.26 4.82 4.78
C LEU A 122 3.91 4.13 4.60
N TYR A 123 3.54 3.87 3.35
CA TYR A 123 2.26 3.29 2.97
C TYR A 123 2.45 1.94 2.29
N VAL A 124 1.54 1.01 2.57
CA VAL A 124 1.51 -0.33 1.94
C VAL A 124 0.07 -0.79 1.76
N THR A 125 -0.29 -1.33 0.60
CA THR A 125 -1.66 -1.78 0.32
C THR A 125 -1.90 -3.23 0.77
N ARG A 126 -3.17 -3.57 1.03
CA ARG A 126 -3.59 -4.98 1.17
C ARG A 126 -3.18 -5.84 -0.01
N GLY A 127 -3.30 -5.32 -1.25
CA GLY A 127 -2.91 -6.08 -2.44
C GLY A 127 -1.43 -6.45 -2.47
N LEU A 128 -0.53 -5.58 -1.98
CA LEU A 128 0.90 -5.91 -1.87
C LEU A 128 1.16 -6.99 -0.82
N VAL A 129 0.54 -6.87 0.36
CA VAL A 129 0.61 -7.87 1.43
C VAL A 129 0.05 -9.23 0.97
N ALA A 130 -1.03 -9.23 0.18
CA ALA A 130 -1.61 -10.44 -0.42
C ALA A 130 -0.71 -11.07 -1.49
N LEU A 131 0.05 -10.27 -2.27
CA LEU A 131 0.98 -10.77 -3.27
C LEU A 131 2.22 -11.40 -2.64
N ALA A 132 2.91 -10.70 -1.73
CA ALA A 132 4.18 -11.14 -1.15
C ALA A 132 4.09 -12.52 -0.47
N SER A 133 5.16 -13.31 -0.58
CA SER A 133 5.18 -14.74 -0.24
C SER A 133 5.70 -15.04 1.16
N ASP A 134 6.46 -14.11 1.75
CA ASP A 134 7.11 -14.21 3.05
C ASP A 134 7.50 -12.81 3.59
N THR A 135 7.94 -12.73 4.86
CA THR A 135 8.32 -11.45 5.50
C THR A 135 9.53 -10.81 4.82
N SER A 136 10.40 -11.57 4.14
CA SER A 136 11.57 -11.01 3.44
C SER A 136 11.20 -10.35 2.11
N GLU A 137 10.27 -10.91 1.35
CA GLU A 137 9.66 -10.24 0.19
C GLU A 137 9.00 -8.91 0.61
N LEU A 138 8.22 -8.91 1.69
CA LEU A 138 7.69 -7.67 2.28
C LEU A 138 8.81 -6.71 2.71
N SER A 139 9.81 -7.20 3.44
CA SER A 139 10.93 -6.37 3.93
C SER A 139 11.71 -5.71 2.80
N SER A 140 11.83 -6.39 1.65
CA SER A 140 12.55 -5.85 0.50
C SER A 140 11.88 -4.60 -0.06
N VAL A 141 10.55 -4.61 -0.22
CA VAL A 141 9.74 -3.44 -0.61
C VAL A 141 9.87 -2.32 0.41
N LEU A 142 9.69 -2.63 1.70
CA LEU A 142 9.81 -1.64 2.78
C LEU A 142 11.20 -0.99 2.79
N SER A 143 12.25 -1.77 2.56
CA SER A 143 13.64 -1.30 2.51
C SER A 143 13.95 -0.46 1.25
N HIS A 144 13.30 -0.74 0.11
CA HIS A 144 13.37 0.07 -1.12
C HIS A 144 12.74 1.45 -0.89
N GLU A 145 11.57 1.50 -0.27
CA GLU A 145 10.90 2.76 0.07
C GLU A 145 11.67 3.57 1.12
N MET A 146 12.27 2.90 2.10
CA MET A 146 13.22 3.54 3.01
C MET A 146 14.47 4.06 2.28
N ALA A 147 14.97 3.34 1.27
CA ALA A 147 16.11 3.79 0.48
C ALA A 147 15.81 5.06 -0.33
N HIS A 148 14.61 5.17 -0.93
CA HIS A 148 14.15 6.41 -1.60
C HIS A 148 14.10 7.62 -0.67
N VAL A 149 13.74 7.43 0.60
CA VAL A 149 13.77 8.48 1.63
C VAL A 149 15.21 8.80 2.06
N ILE A 150 16.06 7.79 2.28
CA ILE A 150 17.46 7.95 2.69
C ILE A 150 18.28 8.69 1.62
N ALA A 151 18.12 8.30 0.35
CA ALA A 151 18.76 8.95 -0.81
C ALA A 151 18.02 10.21 -1.30
N LYS A 152 16.91 10.60 -0.63
CA LYS A 152 16.12 11.81 -0.91
C LYS A 152 15.60 11.92 -2.36
N HIS A 153 15.41 10.80 -3.04
CA HIS A 153 15.06 10.75 -4.46
C HIS A 153 13.81 11.57 -4.80
N ALA A 154 12.79 11.54 -3.94
CA ALA A 154 11.57 12.32 -4.10
C ALA A 154 11.81 13.84 -4.02
N SER A 155 12.63 14.32 -3.08
CA SER A 155 12.98 15.74 -2.96
C SER A 155 13.82 16.23 -4.14
N ILE A 156 14.82 15.43 -4.56
CA ILE A 156 15.64 15.73 -5.75
C ILE A 156 14.75 15.86 -6.99
N ARG A 157 13.75 14.98 -7.13
CA ARG A 157 12.77 15.04 -8.23
C ARG A 157 11.84 16.26 -8.12
N GLU A 158 11.43 16.66 -6.91
CA GLU A 158 10.64 17.88 -6.71
C GLU A 158 11.41 19.15 -7.10
N ASP A 159 12.68 19.26 -6.69
CA ASP A 159 13.56 20.37 -7.08
C ASP A 159 13.80 20.40 -8.59
N GLN A 160 14.03 19.25 -9.23
CA GLN A 160 14.13 19.14 -10.69
C GLN A 160 12.83 19.54 -11.40
N ALA A 161 11.67 19.11 -10.90
CA ALA A 161 10.36 19.49 -11.45
C ALA A 161 10.08 21.00 -11.28
N ARG A 162 10.49 21.58 -10.15
CA ARG A 162 10.39 23.01 -9.83
C ARG A 162 11.28 23.85 -10.76
N GLN A 163 12.52 23.42 -10.99
CA GLN A 163 13.43 24.03 -11.95
C GLN A 163 12.90 23.90 -13.39
N ALA A 164 12.44 22.72 -13.78
CA ALA A 164 11.84 22.48 -15.09
C ALA A 164 10.61 23.37 -15.34
N ALA A 165 9.73 23.55 -14.34
CA ALA A 165 8.57 24.43 -14.47
C ALA A 165 8.94 25.91 -14.71
N VAL A 166 10.04 26.39 -14.13
CA VAL A 166 10.58 27.75 -14.40
C VAL A 166 11.12 27.83 -15.83
N VAL A 167 11.90 26.84 -16.27
CA VAL A 167 12.44 26.80 -17.65
C VAL A 167 11.32 26.69 -18.68
N THR A 168 10.32 25.83 -18.45
CA THR A 168 9.18 25.69 -19.35
C THR A 168 8.37 26.98 -19.44
N ARG A 169 8.18 27.74 -18.34
CA ARG A 169 7.55 29.06 -18.41
C ARG A 169 8.30 30.00 -19.35
N VAL A 170 9.63 30.11 -19.21
CA VAL A 170 10.43 30.95 -20.13
C VAL A 170 10.32 30.48 -21.59
N VAL A 171 10.26 29.16 -21.84
CA VAL A 171 10.09 28.63 -23.20
C VAL A 171 8.67 28.88 -23.74
N THR A 172 7.62 28.82 -22.92
CA THR A 172 6.25 29.16 -23.36
C THR A 172 6.08 30.66 -23.60
N ASP A 173 6.73 31.50 -22.79
CA ASP A 173 6.74 32.95 -22.98
C ASP A 173 7.54 33.37 -24.24
N MET A 174 8.27 32.44 -24.86
CA MET A 174 9.06 32.60 -26.09
C MET A 174 8.54 31.80 -27.30
N SER A 175 7.49 30.98 -27.15
CA SER A 175 7.03 30.03 -28.18
C SER A 175 5.55 30.20 -28.50
N ASN A 176 5.25 30.55 -29.75
CA ASN A 176 3.88 30.75 -30.25
C ASN A 176 3.16 29.44 -30.67
N ASP A 177 3.77 28.28 -30.44
CA ASP A 177 3.18 26.96 -30.74
C ASP A 177 2.59 26.33 -29.45
N PRO A 178 1.25 26.25 -29.33
CA PRO A 178 0.58 25.68 -28.16
C PRO A 178 0.61 24.15 -28.12
N ASP A 179 0.70 23.46 -29.26
CA ASP A 179 0.66 22.00 -29.33
C ASP A 179 2.02 21.41 -28.98
N LEU A 180 3.11 21.99 -29.50
CA LEU A 180 4.48 21.69 -29.10
C LEU A 180 4.67 21.93 -27.60
N THR A 181 4.10 23.03 -27.09
CA THR A 181 4.09 23.39 -25.67
C THR A 181 3.37 22.33 -24.81
N ALA A 182 2.15 21.94 -25.21
CA ALA A 182 1.36 20.94 -24.50
C ALA A 182 2.06 19.56 -24.48
N LEU A 183 2.65 19.15 -25.61
CA LEU A 183 3.41 17.92 -25.73
C LEU A 183 4.67 17.92 -24.85
N ALA A 184 5.42 19.03 -24.80
CA ALA A 184 6.58 19.17 -23.93
C ALA A 184 6.19 19.10 -22.45
N LEU A 185 5.11 19.78 -22.04
CA LEU A 185 4.57 19.72 -20.68
C LEU A 185 4.10 18.30 -20.30
N ALA A 186 3.39 17.60 -21.20
CA ALA A 186 2.93 16.23 -20.97
C ALA A 186 4.11 15.25 -20.82
N LYS A 187 5.11 15.34 -21.71
CA LYS A 187 6.33 14.53 -21.65
C LYS A 187 7.12 14.77 -20.36
N THR A 188 7.25 16.02 -19.93
CA THR A 188 7.90 16.37 -18.65
C THR A 188 7.14 15.78 -17.46
N LYS A 189 5.80 15.94 -17.41
CA LYS A 189 4.96 15.35 -16.35
C LYS A 189 5.09 13.83 -16.27
N LEU A 190 5.05 13.13 -17.41
CA LEU A 190 5.21 11.68 -17.46
C LEU A 190 6.62 11.24 -17.00
N THR A 191 7.67 11.94 -17.44
CA THR A 191 9.06 11.66 -17.04
C THR A 191 9.27 11.88 -15.53
N MET A 192 8.54 12.82 -14.93
CA MET A 192 8.57 13.11 -13.49
C MET A 192 7.59 12.25 -12.65
N ALA A 193 6.83 11.34 -13.27
CA ALA A 193 5.86 10.50 -12.55
C ALA A 193 6.55 9.28 -11.88
N SER A 194 7.49 8.63 -12.58
CA SER A 194 8.29 7.52 -12.06
C SER A 194 9.60 8.00 -11.43
N PHE A 195 10.36 7.06 -10.85
CA PHE A 195 11.79 7.25 -10.60
C PHE A 195 12.61 6.93 -11.85
N SER A 196 13.86 7.40 -11.90
CA SER A 196 14.81 7.04 -12.95
C SER A 196 15.45 5.67 -12.69
N ARG A 197 15.93 4.98 -13.74
CA ARG A 197 16.62 3.69 -13.57
C ARG A 197 17.83 3.76 -12.61
N GLN A 198 18.55 4.87 -12.57
CA GLN A 198 19.68 5.04 -11.65
C GLN A 198 19.20 5.10 -10.19
N GLN A 199 18.13 5.86 -9.91
CA GLN A 199 17.53 5.92 -8.58
C GLN A 199 16.94 4.57 -8.14
N GLU A 200 16.33 3.82 -9.07
CA GLU A 200 15.84 2.47 -8.78
C GLU A 200 16.98 1.48 -8.50
N PHE A 201 18.10 1.52 -9.24
CA PHE A 201 19.26 0.66 -8.95
C PHE A 201 19.97 1.04 -7.63
N GLU A 202 20.01 2.33 -7.29
CA GLU A 202 20.54 2.82 -6.01
C GLU A 202 19.64 2.39 -4.84
N ALA A 203 18.32 2.52 -5.00
CA ALA A 203 17.34 2.05 -4.02
C ALA A 203 17.34 0.51 -3.88
N ASP A 204 17.45 -0.25 -4.98
CA ASP A 204 17.61 -1.71 -4.98
C ASP A 204 18.85 -2.11 -4.14
N GLY A 205 19.99 -1.46 -4.39
CA GLY A 205 21.27 -1.77 -3.72
C GLY A 205 21.27 -1.44 -2.23
N ILE A 206 20.74 -0.27 -1.85
CA ILE A 206 20.59 0.15 -0.45
C ILE A 206 19.58 -0.76 0.26
N GLY A 207 18.40 -0.99 -0.34
CA GLY A 207 17.34 -1.82 0.23
C GLY A 207 17.81 -3.25 0.51
N VAL A 208 18.43 -3.90 -0.48
CA VAL A 208 19.03 -5.24 -0.32
C VAL A 208 20.07 -5.26 0.81
N GLY A 209 20.90 -4.22 0.94
CA GLY A 209 21.86 -4.07 2.03
C GLY A 209 21.21 -3.93 3.41
N ILE A 210 20.15 -3.11 3.53
CA ILE A 210 19.38 -2.95 4.77
C ILE A 210 18.68 -4.28 5.14
N SER A 211 18.04 -4.96 4.19
CA SER A 211 17.41 -6.26 4.42
C SER A 211 18.41 -7.31 4.91
N ALA A 212 19.58 -7.40 4.29
CA ALA A 212 20.64 -8.33 4.70
C ALA A 212 21.16 -8.03 6.13
N ARG A 213 21.42 -6.76 6.45
CA ARG A 213 21.86 -6.33 7.79
C ARG A 213 20.76 -6.49 8.85
N ALA A 214 19.49 -6.43 8.45
CA ALA A 214 18.33 -6.77 9.27
C ALA A 214 18.09 -8.29 9.39
N HIS A 215 18.98 -9.12 8.84
CA HIS A 215 18.90 -10.59 8.77
C HIS A 215 17.69 -11.17 8.00
N PHE A 216 17.06 -10.40 7.12
CA PHE A 216 16.08 -10.93 6.16
C PHE A 216 16.80 -11.52 4.93
N ASP A 217 16.15 -12.42 4.20
CA ASP A 217 16.66 -13.00 2.96
C ASP A 217 16.78 -11.92 1.86
N PRO A 218 18.01 -11.50 1.45
CA PRO A 218 18.19 -10.41 0.48
C PRO A 218 17.70 -10.77 -0.93
N TYR A 219 17.49 -12.07 -1.24
CA TYR A 219 16.87 -12.48 -2.50
C TYR A 219 15.37 -12.20 -2.54
N GLY A 220 14.76 -11.73 -1.44
CA GLY A 220 13.37 -11.27 -1.38
C GLY A 220 13.06 -10.20 -2.43
N ALA A 221 13.97 -9.25 -2.66
CA ALA A 221 13.82 -8.21 -3.68
C ALA A 221 13.60 -8.81 -5.09
N ALA A 222 14.49 -9.72 -5.50
CA ALA A 222 14.41 -10.37 -6.80
C ALA A 222 13.17 -11.28 -6.94
N ARG A 223 12.75 -11.97 -5.87
CA ARG A 223 11.51 -12.76 -5.88
C ARG A 223 10.27 -11.89 -6.02
N PHE A 224 10.22 -10.78 -5.28
CA PHE A 224 9.06 -9.91 -5.26
C PHE A 224 8.91 -9.12 -6.58
N LEU A 225 10.02 -8.63 -7.15
CA LEU A 225 10.04 -8.06 -8.52
C LEU A 225 9.43 -9.05 -9.54
N ALA A 226 9.85 -10.31 -9.52
CA ALA A 226 9.30 -11.36 -10.40
C ALA A 226 7.84 -11.74 -10.06
N ALA A 227 7.37 -11.56 -8.82
CA ALA A 227 5.96 -11.72 -8.45
C ALA A 227 5.10 -10.57 -9.01
N MET A 228 5.60 -9.33 -8.94
CA MET A 228 4.92 -8.16 -9.52
C MET A 228 4.85 -8.24 -11.05
N GLU A 229 5.92 -8.64 -11.73
CA GLU A 229 5.95 -8.83 -13.18
C GLU A 229 4.85 -9.82 -13.63
N ARG A 230 4.76 -11.00 -12.98
CA ARG A 230 3.72 -11.99 -13.28
C ARG A 230 2.30 -11.46 -12.95
N ASN A 231 2.13 -10.70 -11.87
CA ASN A 231 0.87 -10.05 -11.52
C ASN A 231 0.46 -8.99 -12.55
N ALA A 232 1.39 -8.19 -13.06
CA ALA A 232 1.13 -7.22 -14.12
C ALA A 232 0.80 -7.90 -15.45
N ALA A 233 1.52 -8.97 -15.81
CA ALA A 233 1.23 -9.78 -17.00
C ALA A 233 -0.14 -10.48 -16.93
N LEU A 234 -0.64 -10.81 -15.73
CA LEU A 234 -2.00 -11.30 -15.51
C LEU A 234 -3.06 -10.21 -15.71
N LYS A 235 -2.75 -8.95 -15.37
CA LYS A 235 -3.63 -7.78 -15.56
C LYS A 235 -3.61 -7.21 -16.98
N ALA A 236 -2.57 -7.48 -17.77
CA ALA A 236 -2.37 -6.93 -19.10
C ALA A 236 -3.61 -7.12 -20.00
N GLY A 237 -4.03 -6.05 -20.67
CA GLY A 237 -5.28 -5.99 -21.44
C GLY A 237 -6.49 -5.43 -20.68
N LYS A 238 -6.44 -5.32 -19.34
CA LYS A 238 -7.46 -4.62 -18.54
C LYS A 238 -7.00 -3.20 -18.22
N THR A 239 -7.37 -2.25 -19.08
CA THR A 239 -7.21 -0.81 -18.82
C THR A 239 -8.18 -0.39 -17.72
N SER A 240 -7.66 -0.13 -16.52
CA SER A 240 -8.43 0.44 -15.40
C SER A 240 -8.22 1.95 -15.33
N LEU A 241 -9.30 2.67 -15.04
CA LEU A 241 -9.32 4.13 -14.86
C LEU A 241 -9.26 4.56 -13.39
N ASP A 242 -9.19 3.61 -12.45
CA ASP A 242 -9.02 3.90 -11.03
C ASP A 242 -7.58 4.40 -10.75
N PRO A 243 -7.38 5.59 -10.16
CA PRO A 243 -6.06 6.03 -9.70
C PRO A 243 -5.40 5.04 -8.72
N ARG A 244 -6.18 4.25 -7.96
CA ARG A 244 -5.64 3.18 -7.10
C ARG A 244 -5.07 2.01 -7.90
N ALA A 245 -5.52 1.79 -9.14
CA ALA A 245 -5.03 0.72 -10.00
C ALA A 245 -3.63 0.99 -10.57
N GLN A 246 -3.04 2.16 -10.26
CA GLN A 246 -1.59 2.37 -10.36
C GLN A 246 -0.86 1.32 -9.49
N ASP A 247 -0.44 0.25 -10.14
CA ASP A 247 0.43 -0.78 -9.57
C ASP A 247 1.81 -0.19 -9.27
N PHE A 248 2.56 -0.75 -8.32
CA PHE A 248 3.91 -0.32 -7.93
C PHE A 248 4.84 -0.08 -9.13
N LEU A 249 4.69 -0.91 -10.17
CA LEU A 249 5.45 -0.82 -11.42
C LEU A 249 5.26 0.49 -12.21
N SER A 250 4.25 1.30 -11.86
CA SER A 250 3.95 2.60 -12.47
C SER A 250 4.95 3.68 -12.04
N SER A 251 5.40 3.65 -10.78
CA SER A 251 6.46 4.53 -10.26
C SER A 251 7.83 3.84 -10.20
N HIS A 252 7.83 2.51 -10.02
CA HIS A 252 9.02 1.66 -9.85
C HIS A 252 9.06 0.52 -10.88
N PRO A 253 9.36 0.79 -12.17
CA PRO A 253 9.34 -0.24 -13.20
C PRO A 253 10.22 -1.44 -12.84
N ALA A 254 9.63 -2.63 -12.81
CA ALA A 254 10.39 -3.88 -12.68
C ALA A 254 10.94 -4.25 -14.05
N THR A 255 12.27 -4.22 -14.19
CA THR A 255 12.96 -4.59 -15.43
C THR A 255 13.85 -5.81 -15.19
N PRO A 256 14.18 -6.61 -16.23
CA PRO A 256 15.06 -7.77 -16.08
C PRO A 256 16.43 -7.40 -15.49
N GLU A 257 16.94 -6.19 -15.79
CA GLU A 257 18.20 -5.68 -15.25
C GLU A 257 18.11 -5.43 -13.74
N ARG A 258 16.97 -4.95 -13.22
CA ARG A 258 16.75 -4.80 -11.76
C ARG A 258 16.71 -6.14 -11.04
N VAL A 259 16.04 -7.13 -11.62
CA VAL A 259 16.02 -8.50 -11.06
C VAL A 259 17.44 -9.07 -11.01
N GLN A 260 18.24 -8.85 -12.05
CA GLN A 260 19.66 -9.25 -12.08
C GLN A 260 20.52 -8.46 -11.08
N ASN A 261 20.32 -7.14 -10.98
CA ASN A 261 21.03 -6.27 -10.03
C ASN A 261 20.74 -6.68 -8.58
N ALA A 262 19.47 -6.85 -8.21
CA ALA A 262 19.07 -7.32 -6.88
C ALA A 262 19.66 -8.70 -6.54
N GLN A 263 19.71 -9.63 -7.49
CA GLN A 263 20.41 -10.91 -7.31
C GLN A 263 21.93 -10.75 -7.14
N ALA A 264 22.55 -9.84 -7.89
CA ALA A 264 23.99 -9.57 -7.80
C ALA A 264 24.37 -8.93 -6.45
N SER A 265 23.58 -7.97 -5.97
CA SER A 265 23.70 -7.39 -4.64
C SER A 265 23.48 -8.45 -3.54
N ALA A 266 22.44 -9.28 -3.65
CA ALA A 266 22.16 -10.33 -2.65
C ALA A 266 23.30 -11.35 -2.49
N ARG A 267 24.00 -11.69 -3.58
CA ARG A 267 25.19 -12.57 -3.58
C ARG A 267 26.39 -12.00 -2.80
N GLN A 268 26.45 -10.69 -2.57
CA GLN A 268 27.51 -10.08 -1.76
C GLN A 268 27.33 -10.35 -0.26
N TYR A 269 26.10 -10.64 0.18
CA TYR A 269 25.75 -10.87 1.58
C TYR A 269 25.58 -12.36 1.90
N THR A 270 24.92 -13.14 1.03
CA THR A 270 24.62 -14.54 1.34
C THR A 270 24.30 -15.42 0.11
N SER A 271 24.24 -16.74 0.32
CA SER A 271 23.84 -17.70 -0.71
C SER A 271 22.31 -17.82 -0.85
N PRO A 272 21.75 -18.20 -2.02
CA PRO A 272 20.30 -18.19 -2.29
C PRO A 272 19.40 -19.09 -1.40
N GLN A 273 19.98 -19.81 -0.44
CA GLN A 273 19.33 -20.86 0.35
C GLN A 273 19.50 -20.67 1.88
N SER A 274 20.15 -19.60 2.34
CA SER A 274 20.59 -19.45 3.74
C SER A 274 20.03 -18.23 4.48
N GLY A 275 19.19 -17.41 3.85
CA GLY A 275 18.50 -16.29 4.50
C GLY A 275 17.23 -16.71 5.27
N GLU A 276 16.96 -16.07 6.41
CA GLU A 276 15.66 -16.18 7.09
C GLU A 276 14.56 -15.60 6.20
N ARG A 277 13.48 -16.36 5.95
CA ARG A 277 12.30 -15.87 5.22
C ARG A 277 11.12 -15.51 6.10
N ASP A 278 11.01 -16.12 7.29
CA ASP A 278 9.89 -15.95 8.23
C ASP A 278 8.49 -16.20 7.61
N ARG A 279 8.43 -17.09 6.61
CA ARG A 279 7.21 -17.41 5.85
C ARG A 279 6.04 -17.86 6.73
N GLU A 280 6.28 -18.63 7.79
CA GLU A 280 5.21 -19.18 8.61
C GLU A 280 4.48 -18.11 9.44
N THR A 281 5.22 -17.17 10.02
CA THR A 281 4.66 -15.99 10.71
C THR A 281 3.92 -15.10 9.72
N TYR A 282 4.52 -14.84 8.56
CA TYR A 282 3.89 -14.09 7.47
C TYR A 282 2.53 -14.68 7.09
N LEU A 283 2.52 -15.97 6.77
CA LEU A 283 1.32 -16.72 6.38
C LEU A 283 0.29 -16.86 7.52
N ALA A 284 0.69 -16.74 8.78
CA ALA A 284 -0.24 -16.71 9.92
C ALA A 284 -0.86 -15.31 10.15
N ALA A 285 -0.11 -14.25 9.82
CA ALA A 285 -0.59 -12.87 9.94
C ALA A 285 -1.59 -12.51 8.82
N ILE A 286 -1.37 -12.97 7.59
CA ILE A 286 -2.23 -12.67 6.44
C ILE A 286 -3.46 -13.59 6.30
N ASP A 287 -3.65 -14.61 7.14
CA ASP A 287 -4.88 -15.41 7.04
C ASP A 287 -6.11 -14.55 7.36
N ASN A 288 -7.13 -14.69 6.52
CA ASN A 288 -8.41 -13.99 6.59
C ASN A 288 -8.39 -12.53 6.08
N ILE A 289 -7.28 -11.98 5.57
CA ILE A 289 -7.27 -10.60 5.05
C ILE A 289 -8.13 -10.45 3.79
N VAL A 290 -8.72 -9.28 3.56
CA VAL A 290 -9.54 -8.99 2.37
C VAL A 290 -8.67 -8.95 1.11
N TYR A 291 -9.08 -9.66 0.06
CA TYR A 291 -8.44 -9.72 -1.25
C TYR A 291 -9.27 -8.94 -2.29
N GLY A 292 -8.61 -8.06 -3.05
CA GLY A 292 -9.30 -7.22 -4.04
C GLY A 292 -10.10 -6.08 -3.41
N GLU A 293 -11.23 -5.74 -4.03
CA GLU A 293 -12.17 -4.68 -3.62
C GLU A 293 -12.83 -5.01 -2.27
N ASP A 294 -13.13 -3.98 -1.48
CA ASP A 294 -13.82 -4.11 -0.19
C ASP A 294 -15.31 -3.82 -0.34
N PRO A 295 -16.25 -4.75 -0.02
CA PRO A 295 -17.69 -4.50 -0.12
C PRO A 295 -18.22 -3.37 0.77
N SER A 296 -17.43 -2.87 1.73
CA SER A 296 -17.75 -1.66 2.47
C SER A 296 -17.58 -0.36 1.66
N GLU A 297 -16.92 -0.44 0.50
CA GLU A 297 -16.82 0.56 -0.59
C GLU A 297 -17.66 0.15 -1.82
N GLY A 298 -18.32 -1.02 -1.76
CA GLY A 298 -18.93 -1.70 -2.90
C GLY A 298 -17.91 -2.36 -3.84
N PHE A 299 -18.43 -3.09 -4.84
CA PHE A 299 -17.61 -3.80 -5.82
C PHE A 299 -18.33 -3.99 -7.16
N VAL A 300 -17.56 -4.36 -8.19
CA VAL A 300 -18.07 -4.72 -9.52
C VAL A 300 -18.15 -6.25 -9.69
N ARG A 301 -19.32 -6.77 -10.11
CA ARG A 301 -19.48 -8.14 -10.62
C ARG A 301 -20.08 -8.09 -12.03
N GLY A 302 -19.26 -8.35 -13.04
CA GLY A 302 -19.63 -8.17 -14.45
C GLY A 302 -19.96 -6.70 -14.74
N ARG A 303 -21.14 -6.41 -15.30
CA ARG A 303 -21.63 -5.04 -15.50
C ARG A 303 -22.40 -4.44 -14.30
N ARG A 304 -22.51 -5.16 -13.17
CA ARG A 304 -23.25 -4.69 -11.98
C ARG A 304 -22.31 -4.12 -10.93
N PHE A 305 -22.66 -2.95 -10.40
CA PHE A 305 -22.12 -2.45 -9.14
C PHE A 305 -23.04 -2.85 -7.98
N LEU A 306 -22.45 -3.28 -6.86
CA LEU A 306 -23.15 -3.67 -5.64
C LEU A 306 -22.49 -2.97 -4.45
N HIS A 307 -23.27 -2.32 -3.59
CA HIS A 307 -22.76 -1.71 -2.36
C HIS A 307 -23.53 -2.21 -1.13
N PRO A 308 -23.17 -3.38 -0.57
CA PRO A 308 -23.91 -4.04 0.52
C PRO A 308 -24.16 -3.18 1.75
N LYS A 309 -23.14 -2.41 2.19
CA LYS A 309 -23.22 -1.52 3.36
C LYS A 309 -24.24 -0.38 3.22
N LEU A 310 -24.47 0.11 1.99
CA LEU A 310 -25.49 1.13 1.69
C LEU A 310 -26.80 0.51 1.16
N GLY A 311 -26.78 -0.78 0.83
CA GLY A 311 -27.94 -1.57 0.45
C GLY A 311 -28.47 -1.30 -0.96
N PHE A 312 -27.63 -0.88 -1.92
CA PHE A 312 -28.05 -0.61 -3.30
C PHE A 312 -27.20 -1.30 -4.38
N THR A 313 -27.74 -1.38 -5.59
CA THR A 313 -27.10 -1.93 -6.79
C THR A 313 -27.64 -1.22 -8.05
N PHE A 314 -26.80 -1.11 -9.08
CA PHE A 314 -27.19 -0.75 -10.44
C PHE A 314 -26.38 -1.59 -11.44
N ALA A 315 -26.76 -1.55 -12.72
CA ALA A 315 -26.08 -2.20 -13.83
C ALA A 315 -25.74 -1.17 -14.91
N ALA A 316 -24.47 -1.13 -15.32
CA ALA A 316 -24.01 -0.30 -16.43
C ALA A 316 -24.49 -0.84 -17.79
N PRO A 317 -24.39 -0.05 -18.88
CA PRO A 317 -24.74 -0.50 -20.23
C PRO A 317 -23.84 -1.66 -20.67
N GLU A 318 -24.33 -2.48 -21.60
CA GLU A 318 -23.67 -3.76 -21.93
C GLU A 318 -22.30 -3.61 -22.62
N THR A 319 -22.05 -2.45 -23.23
CA THR A 319 -20.80 -2.08 -23.90
C THR A 319 -19.79 -1.35 -23.01
N PHE A 320 -20.07 -1.23 -21.70
CA PHE A 320 -19.23 -0.51 -20.73
C PHE A 320 -18.50 -1.48 -19.81
N THR A 321 -17.18 -1.29 -19.66
CA THR A 321 -16.42 -1.84 -18.53
C THR A 321 -16.57 -0.89 -17.34
N LEU A 322 -16.74 -1.41 -16.13
CA LEU A 322 -16.75 -0.65 -14.87
C LEU A 322 -15.46 -0.83 -14.09
N ASP A 323 -14.98 0.27 -13.50
CA ASP A 323 -13.96 0.34 -12.45
C ASP A 323 -14.59 0.93 -11.17
N ASN A 324 -14.43 0.30 -10.01
CA ASN A 324 -14.73 0.97 -8.74
C ASN A 324 -13.50 1.75 -8.26
N THR A 325 -13.67 3.02 -7.89
CA THR A 325 -12.63 3.87 -7.27
C THR A 325 -13.12 4.33 -5.89
N ALA A 326 -12.20 4.71 -4.99
CA ALA A 326 -12.57 5.11 -3.62
C ALA A 326 -13.51 6.34 -3.52
N GLN A 327 -13.75 7.05 -4.63
CA GLN A 327 -14.61 8.26 -4.68
C GLN A 327 -15.74 8.17 -5.73
N ALA A 328 -15.73 7.18 -6.60
CA ALA A 328 -16.66 7.05 -7.72
C ALA A 328 -16.56 5.67 -8.39
N VAL A 329 -17.66 5.16 -8.95
CA VAL A 329 -17.61 4.10 -9.96
C VAL A 329 -17.50 4.77 -11.33
N ILE A 330 -16.45 4.45 -12.08
CA ILE A 330 -16.25 4.93 -13.46
C ILE A 330 -16.64 3.81 -14.42
N GLY A 331 -17.23 4.17 -15.56
CA GLY A 331 -17.47 3.24 -16.64
C GLY A 331 -17.13 3.85 -17.99
N VAL A 332 -16.52 3.09 -18.89
CA VAL A 332 -16.18 3.56 -20.24
C VAL A 332 -16.57 2.54 -21.30
N ARG A 333 -17.15 3.05 -22.39
CA ARG A 333 -17.48 2.29 -23.60
C ARG A 333 -16.23 2.06 -24.43
N GLU A 334 -16.11 0.89 -25.04
CA GLU A 334 -15.03 0.60 -25.98
C GLU A 334 -14.92 1.68 -27.07
N GLY A 335 -13.68 2.08 -27.39
CA GLY A 335 -13.38 3.21 -28.27
C GLY A 335 -13.45 4.61 -27.62
N GLY A 336 -13.80 4.74 -26.33
CA GLY A 336 -13.68 6.01 -25.59
C GLY A 336 -14.59 7.14 -26.08
N THR A 337 -15.73 6.79 -26.69
CA THR A 337 -16.73 7.74 -27.23
C THR A 337 -17.87 8.05 -26.27
N GLN A 338 -18.08 7.19 -25.27
CA GLN A 338 -19.02 7.39 -24.16
C GLN A 338 -18.36 6.98 -22.84
N ALA A 339 -18.71 7.67 -21.76
CA ALA A 339 -18.26 7.39 -20.40
C ALA A 339 -19.40 7.64 -19.40
N MET A 340 -19.29 7.06 -18.21
CA MET A 340 -20.14 7.33 -17.07
C MET A 340 -19.30 7.49 -15.79
N ARG A 341 -19.80 8.31 -14.87
CA ARG A 341 -19.33 8.43 -13.50
C ARG A 341 -20.53 8.34 -12.57
N PHE A 342 -20.46 7.45 -11.59
CA PHE A 342 -21.37 7.39 -10.46
C PHE A 342 -20.60 7.80 -9.19
N ASP A 343 -21.04 8.85 -8.50
CA ASP A 343 -20.45 9.24 -7.21
C ASP A 343 -21.51 9.70 -6.20
N VAL A 344 -21.07 10.03 -4.98
CA VAL A 344 -21.94 10.46 -3.88
C VAL A 344 -21.53 11.85 -3.38
N VAL A 345 -22.53 12.67 -3.09
CA VAL A 345 -22.39 14.01 -2.51
C VAL A 345 -23.40 14.24 -1.39
N ARG A 346 -23.03 15.09 -0.44
CA ARG A 346 -23.96 15.60 0.58
C ARG A 346 -24.69 16.81 0.02
N VAL A 347 -26.02 16.72 -0.02
CA VAL A 347 -26.92 17.80 -0.40
C VAL A 347 -27.93 17.96 0.73
N PRO A 348 -28.11 19.15 1.32
CA PRO A 348 -29.04 19.37 2.43
C PRO A 348 -30.43 18.83 2.13
N ALA A 349 -31.16 18.37 3.15
CA ALA A 349 -32.44 17.68 2.98
C ALA A 349 -33.55 18.62 2.45
N GLU A 350 -33.43 19.90 2.79
CA GLU A 350 -34.25 21.02 2.37
C GLU A 350 -33.99 21.48 0.93
N GLN A 351 -32.85 21.13 0.33
CA GLN A 351 -32.53 21.48 -1.07
C GLN A 351 -33.12 20.44 -2.03
N SER A 352 -33.94 20.89 -2.99
CA SER A 352 -34.47 20.00 -4.02
C SER A 352 -33.37 19.50 -4.96
N LEU A 353 -33.62 18.38 -5.63
CA LEU A 353 -32.64 17.81 -6.57
C LEU A 353 -32.53 18.66 -7.84
N ALA A 354 -33.62 19.29 -8.27
CA ALA A 354 -33.63 20.30 -9.33
C ALA A 354 -32.78 21.53 -8.96
N ASP A 355 -32.94 22.10 -7.75
CA ASP A 355 -32.13 23.23 -7.27
C ASP A 355 -30.65 22.84 -7.13
N TYR A 356 -30.38 21.63 -6.66
CA TYR A 356 -29.01 21.11 -6.59
C TYR A 356 -28.37 21.04 -7.97
N LEU A 357 -29.03 20.43 -8.96
CA LEU A 357 -28.49 20.35 -10.33
C LEU A 357 -28.26 21.75 -10.93
N ASN A 358 -29.12 22.72 -10.62
CA ASN A 358 -29.07 24.08 -11.12
C ASN A 358 -28.17 25.05 -10.32
N SER A 359 -27.50 24.58 -9.27
CA SER A 359 -26.70 25.40 -8.34
C SER A 359 -25.34 25.90 -8.89
N GLY A 360 -24.91 25.42 -10.07
CA GLY A 360 -23.63 25.82 -10.68
C GLY A 360 -22.41 24.98 -10.27
N TRP A 361 -22.61 23.83 -9.62
CA TRP A 361 -21.54 22.86 -9.33
C TRP A 361 -20.92 22.21 -10.60
N MET A 362 -21.59 22.34 -11.74
CA MET A 362 -21.17 21.89 -13.07
C MET A 362 -21.42 23.03 -14.06
N GLU A 363 -20.46 23.27 -14.94
CA GLU A 363 -20.55 24.27 -16.01
C GLU A 363 -21.43 23.76 -17.17
N GLY A 364 -22.03 24.67 -17.94
CA GLY A 364 -22.78 24.33 -19.15
C GLY A 364 -24.11 23.59 -18.94
N VAL A 365 -24.63 23.49 -17.71
CA VAL A 365 -25.94 22.90 -17.39
C VAL A 365 -27.07 23.72 -18.03
N ASP A 366 -27.86 23.09 -18.89
CA ASP A 366 -29.10 23.65 -19.41
C ASP A 366 -30.22 23.49 -18.37
N LYS A 367 -30.51 24.59 -17.68
CA LYS A 367 -31.55 24.67 -16.64
C LYS A 367 -32.94 24.35 -17.17
N GLY A 368 -33.22 24.65 -18.44
CA GLY A 368 -34.49 24.36 -19.09
C GLY A 368 -34.73 22.86 -19.34
N SER A 369 -33.66 22.06 -19.32
CA SER A 369 -33.72 20.59 -19.46
C SER A 369 -33.84 19.84 -18.13
N THR A 370 -34.19 20.53 -17.03
CA THR A 370 -34.36 19.92 -15.71
C THR A 370 -35.69 19.17 -15.61
N GLU A 371 -35.63 17.89 -15.28
CA GLU A 371 -36.79 17.00 -15.13
C GLU A 371 -36.76 16.33 -13.74
N ASP A 372 -37.78 16.55 -12.90
CA ASP A 372 -38.01 15.75 -11.69
C ASP A 372 -38.69 14.42 -12.04
N LEU A 373 -38.23 13.35 -11.40
CA LEU A 373 -38.51 11.95 -11.75
C LEU A 373 -38.63 11.09 -10.47
N MET A 374 -39.32 9.96 -10.59
CA MET A 374 -39.33 8.90 -9.57
C MET A 374 -38.88 7.59 -10.20
N ILE A 375 -37.78 7.02 -9.71
CA ILE A 375 -37.20 5.78 -10.24
C ILE A 375 -37.14 4.75 -9.12
N ASN A 376 -37.84 3.62 -9.25
CA ASN A 376 -37.90 2.53 -8.28
C ASN A 376 -38.21 2.97 -6.82
N GLY A 377 -38.98 4.05 -6.66
CA GLY A 377 -39.33 4.65 -5.35
C GLY A 377 -38.32 5.67 -4.81
N PHE A 378 -37.25 5.98 -5.54
CA PHE A 378 -36.30 7.04 -5.19
C PHE A 378 -36.63 8.36 -5.91
N PRO A 379 -36.59 9.51 -5.21
CA PRO A 379 -36.60 10.83 -5.85
C PRO A 379 -35.34 11.04 -6.70
N VAL A 380 -35.53 11.48 -7.93
CA VAL A 380 -34.48 11.78 -8.89
C VAL A 380 -34.78 13.11 -9.56
N ALA A 381 -33.78 13.96 -9.76
CA ALA A 381 -33.83 14.98 -10.81
C ALA A 381 -32.82 14.65 -11.90
N SER A 382 -33.06 15.11 -13.12
CA SER A 382 -32.10 14.99 -14.21
C SER A 382 -31.97 16.29 -15.00
N ALA A 383 -30.79 16.54 -15.57
CA ALA A 383 -30.51 17.72 -16.39
C ALA A 383 -29.48 17.39 -17.48
N SER A 384 -29.48 18.14 -18.57
CA SER A 384 -28.46 18.08 -19.62
C SER A 384 -27.38 19.13 -19.36
N ALA A 385 -26.14 18.87 -19.76
CA ALA A 385 -25.07 19.87 -19.80
C ALA A 385 -24.22 19.73 -21.07
N ASN A 386 -23.57 20.81 -21.49
CA ASN A 386 -22.71 20.83 -22.67
C ASN A 386 -21.32 21.39 -22.31
N GLY A 387 -20.27 20.77 -22.83
CA GLY A 387 -18.91 21.32 -22.88
C GLY A 387 -18.30 21.10 -24.26
N ASP A 388 -17.14 21.72 -24.53
CA ASP A 388 -16.56 21.94 -25.86
C ASP A 388 -16.59 20.75 -26.83
N GLN A 389 -16.38 19.53 -26.32
CA GLN A 389 -16.29 18.28 -27.10
C GLN A 389 -17.13 17.13 -26.49
N TRP A 390 -17.97 17.44 -25.48
CA TRP A 390 -18.70 16.44 -24.70
C TRP A 390 -20.08 16.95 -24.30
N GLN A 391 -21.09 16.13 -24.53
CA GLN A 391 -22.46 16.37 -24.09
C GLN A 391 -22.79 15.42 -22.93
N PHE A 392 -23.45 15.95 -21.91
CA PHE A 392 -23.70 15.26 -20.66
C PHE A 392 -25.20 15.13 -20.37
N LYS A 393 -25.62 13.98 -19.82
CA LYS A 393 -26.90 13.85 -19.11
C LYS A 393 -26.58 13.43 -17.69
N VAL A 394 -27.03 14.23 -16.73
CA VAL A 394 -26.83 14.01 -15.30
C VAL A 394 -28.14 13.61 -14.66
N TYR A 395 -28.08 12.69 -13.70
CA TYR A 395 -29.17 12.35 -12.78
C TYR A 395 -28.65 12.48 -11.36
N ALA A 396 -29.35 13.20 -10.50
CA ALA A 396 -29.13 13.24 -9.05
C ALA A 396 -30.25 12.43 -8.38
N LEU A 397 -29.91 11.37 -7.67
CA LEU A 397 -30.83 10.45 -6.99
C LEU A 397 -30.64 10.56 -5.47
N ARG A 398 -31.70 10.86 -4.71
CA ARG A 398 -31.62 10.90 -3.24
C ARG A 398 -31.94 9.54 -2.63
N TYR A 399 -31.04 9.05 -1.78
CA TYR A 399 -31.28 7.82 -1.01
C TYR A 399 -30.67 7.93 0.39
N GLY A 400 -31.55 8.01 1.40
CA GLY A 400 -31.16 8.37 2.76
C GLY A 400 -30.84 9.86 2.86
N SER A 401 -29.79 10.20 3.60
CA SER A 401 -29.21 11.55 3.67
C SER A 401 -28.55 11.99 2.38
N ASP A 402 -28.02 11.06 1.60
CA ASP A 402 -27.04 11.32 0.55
C ASP A 402 -27.67 11.38 -0.84
N VAL A 403 -27.00 12.09 -1.74
CA VAL A 403 -27.38 12.22 -3.15
C VAL A 403 -26.32 11.58 -4.02
N TYR A 404 -26.73 10.61 -4.81
CA TYR A 404 -25.90 9.86 -5.73
C TYR A 404 -26.07 10.44 -7.13
N ARG A 405 -24.96 10.78 -7.80
CA ARG A 405 -24.97 11.40 -9.12
C ARG A 405 -24.52 10.40 -10.16
N PHE A 406 -25.35 10.17 -11.17
CA PHE A 406 -24.94 9.52 -12.42
C PHE A 406 -24.67 10.62 -13.45
N ILE A 407 -23.43 10.73 -13.91
CA ILE A 407 -22.98 11.66 -14.94
C ILE A 407 -22.59 10.83 -16.16
N PHE A 408 -23.39 10.86 -17.21
CA PHE A 408 -23.07 10.23 -18.50
C PHE A 408 -22.51 11.27 -19.46
N ALA A 409 -21.43 10.95 -20.15
CA ALA A 409 -20.76 11.81 -21.12
C ALA A 409 -20.67 11.10 -22.48
N ALA A 410 -21.00 11.79 -23.56
CA ALA A 410 -20.85 11.30 -24.93
C ALA A 410 -20.29 12.40 -25.85
N LYS A 411 -19.42 12.04 -26.81
CA LYS A 411 -18.94 13.00 -27.82
C LYS A 411 -20.04 13.50 -28.75
N GLN A 412 -21.10 12.72 -28.92
CA GLN A 412 -22.32 13.09 -29.65
C GLN A 412 -23.51 12.47 -28.91
N ARG A 413 -24.49 13.30 -28.52
CA ARG A 413 -25.76 12.87 -27.95
C ARG A 413 -26.61 12.21 -29.03
N ASN A 414 -26.95 10.94 -28.82
CA ASN A 414 -27.80 10.14 -29.71
C ASN A 414 -28.71 9.19 -28.91
N THR A 415 -29.64 8.54 -29.60
CA THR A 415 -30.64 7.62 -28.99
C THR A 415 -30.02 6.44 -28.23
N GLU A 416 -28.82 5.98 -28.59
CA GLU A 416 -28.09 4.96 -27.84
C GLU A 416 -27.59 5.54 -26.51
N SER A 417 -26.90 6.69 -26.53
CA SER A 417 -26.37 7.34 -25.32
C SER A 417 -27.46 7.72 -24.30
N GLU A 418 -28.63 8.20 -24.77
CA GLU A 418 -29.76 8.49 -23.89
C GLU A 418 -30.37 7.21 -23.30
N ARG A 419 -30.48 6.15 -24.09
CA ARG A 419 -30.97 4.83 -23.64
C ARG A 419 -30.03 4.25 -22.59
N ASN A 420 -28.73 4.17 -22.90
CA ASN A 420 -27.68 3.70 -22.00
C ASN A 420 -27.75 4.40 -20.63
N ALA A 421 -27.88 5.73 -20.65
CA ALA A 421 -28.02 6.54 -19.44
C ALA A 421 -29.31 6.21 -18.66
N ARG A 422 -30.46 6.19 -19.35
CA ARG A 422 -31.78 5.97 -18.75
C ARG A 422 -31.93 4.55 -18.17
N GLU A 423 -31.48 3.52 -18.89
CA GLU A 423 -31.50 2.13 -18.44
C GLU A 423 -30.60 1.90 -17.24
N THR A 424 -29.41 2.52 -17.21
CA THR A 424 -28.49 2.44 -16.06
C THR A 424 -29.14 2.99 -14.80
N VAL A 425 -29.75 4.18 -14.84
CA VAL A 425 -30.41 4.75 -13.65
C VAL A 425 -31.70 4.00 -13.31
N ASN A 426 -32.49 3.57 -14.30
CA ASN A 426 -33.67 2.71 -14.08
C ASN A 426 -33.33 1.35 -13.46
N SER A 427 -32.08 0.89 -13.56
CA SER A 427 -31.61 -0.33 -12.88
C SER A 427 -31.24 -0.11 -11.40
N PHE A 428 -31.14 1.14 -10.93
CA PHE A 428 -30.81 1.44 -9.54
C PHE A 428 -31.93 0.97 -8.61
N ARG A 429 -31.61 0.04 -7.70
CA ARG A 429 -32.54 -0.50 -6.71
C ARG A 429 -31.85 -0.86 -5.41
N ARG A 430 -32.66 -1.13 -4.39
CA ARG A 430 -32.18 -1.79 -3.16
C ARG A 430 -31.67 -3.20 -3.49
N LEU A 431 -30.60 -3.62 -2.80
CA LEU A 431 -30.17 -5.02 -2.75
C LEU A 431 -31.18 -5.84 -1.94
N THR A 432 -31.35 -7.13 -2.29
CA THR A 432 -32.08 -8.07 -1.41
C THR A 432 -31.19 -8.51 -0.24
N LEU A 433 -31.79 -9.08 0.82
CA LEU A 433 -31.02 -9.67 1.93
C LEU A 433 -30.10 -10.81 1.45
N GLU A 434 -30.54 -11.59 0.47
CA GLU A 434 -29.75 -12.63 -0.20
C GLU A 434 -28.55 -12.02 -0.95
N GLU A 435 -28.77 -10.98 -1.76
CA GLU A 435 -27.66 -10.30 -2.46
C GLU A 435 -26.66 -9.67 -1.47
N ILE A 436 -27.12 -9.14 -0.33
CA ILE A 436 -26.24 -8.64 0.74
C ILE A 436 -25.43 -9.78 1.39
N GLN A 437 -26.06 -10.93 1.66
CA GLN A 437 -25.38 -12.08 2.29
C GLN A 437 -24.41 -12.81 1.34
N ALA A 438 -24.66 -12.77 0.03
CA ALA A 438 -23.80 -13.30 -1.04
C ALA A 438 -22.74 -12.30 -1.52
N ALA A 439 -22.74 -11.07 -1.01
CA ALA A 439 -21.80 -10.01 -1.34
C ALA A 439 -20.67 -9.89 -0.29
N ARG A 440 -20.07 -11.03 0.05
CA ARG A 440 -18.94 -11.12 0.97
C ARG A 440 -17.65 -10.60 0.33
N PRO A 441 -16.70 -10.09 1.13
CA PRO A 441 -15.36 -9.82 0.65
C PRO A 441 -14.68 -11.14 0.30
N LEU A 442 -14.05 -11.21 -0.87
CA LEU A 442 -13.04 -12.24 -1.12
C LEU A 442 -11.93 -12.09 -0.08
N ARG A 443 -11.39 -13.20 0.41
CA ARG A 443 -10.35 -13.24 1.45
C ARG A 443 -9.23 -14.20 1.07
N ILE A 444 -8.01 -13.84 1.48
CA ILE A 444 -6.91 -14.80 1.54
C ILE A 444 -7.23 -15.81 2.64
N LYS A 445 -7.17 -17.10 2.29
CA LYS A 445 -7.10 -18.21 3.24
C LYS A 445 -5.79 -18.95 3.04
N VAL A 446 -5.03 -19.15 4.12
CA VAL A 446 -3.84 -20.00 4.09
C VAL A 446 -4.21 -21.39 4.54
N ILE A 447 -4.16 -22.33 3.59
CA ILE A 447 -4.45 -23.74 3.82
C ILE A 447 -3.16 -24.56 3.81
N THR A 448 -3.20 -25.71 4.49
CA THR A 448 -2.16 -26.74 4.40
C THR A 448 -2.52 -27.73 3.30
N VAL A 449 -1.63 -27.94 2.34
CA VAL A 449 -1.80 -28.87 1.20
C VAL A 449 -1.90 -30.31 1.71
N GLN A 450 -2.92 -31.04 1.25
CA GLN A 450 -3.17 -32.43 1.64
C GLN A 450 -2.56 -33.44 0.64
N PRO A 451 -2.38 -34.72 1.03
CA PRO A 451 -2.06 -35.77 0.07
C PRO A 451 -3.12 -35.86 -1.03
N GLY A 452 -2.72 -35.65 -2.29
CA GLY A 452 -3.61 -35.66 -3.46
C GLY A 452 -4.08 -34.28 -3.93
N ASP A 453 -3.79 -33.20 -3.21
CA ASP A 453 -3.99 -31.84 -3.73
C ASP A 453 -3.01 -31.53 -4.87
N THR A 454 -3.49 -30.84 -5.90
CA THR A 454 -2.68 -30.26 -6.99
C THR A 454 -2.91 -28.75 -7.09
N VAL A 455 -2.14 -28.07 -7.93
CA VAL A 455 -2.37 -26.64 -8.20
C VAL A 455 -3.76 -26.39 -8.78
N GLU A 456 -4.26 -27.35 -9.56
CA GLU A 456 -5.54 -27.33 -10.25
C GLU A 456 -6.70 -27.67 -9.31
N SER A 457 -6.56 -28.67 -8.41
CA SER A 457 -7.59 -28.95 -7.40
C SER A 457 -7.76 -27.78 -6.42
N LEU A 458 -6.68 -27.09 -6.08
CA LEU A 458 -6.71 -25.92 -5.20
C LEU A 458 -7.15 -24.64 -5.91
N SER A 459 -6.82 -24.44 -7.20
CA SER A 459 -7.32 -23.30 -7.96
C SER A 459 -8.82 -23.39 -8.25
N HIS A 460 -9.39 -24.60 -8.40
CA HIS A 460 -10.84 -24.79 -8.51
C HIS A 460 -11.62 -24.32 -7.26
N ARG A 461 -10.98 -24.29 -6.08
CA ARG A 461 -11.56 -23.72 -4.86
C ARG A 461 -11.59 -22.19 -4.85
N MET A 462 -10.95 -21.54 -5.82
CA MET A 462 -10.94 -20.09 -6.05
C MET A 462 -11.99 -19.68 -7.10
N SER A 463 -13.15 -20.34 -7.07
CA SER A 463 -14.27 -20.13 -8.00
C SER A 463 -14.76 -18.68 -7.99
N GLY A 464 -15.12 -18.14 -9.16
CA GLY A 464 -15.54 -16.75 -9.32
C GLY A 464 -14.40 -15.77 -9.62
N LEU A 465 -13.14 -16.18 -9.47
CA LEU A 465 -12.01 -15.42 -9.99
C LEU A 465 -11.71 -15.73 -11.46
N ASP A 466 -11.42 -14.67 -12.20
CA ASP A 466 -10.81 -14.69 -13.53
C ASP A 466 -9.40 -15.32 -13.48
N ARG A 467 -9.12 -16.30 -14.33
CA ARG A 467 -7.81 -17.01 -14.42
C ARG A 467 -7.30 -17.55 -13.05
N PRO A 468 -8.04 -18.44 -12.39
CA PRO A 468 -7.78 -18.83 -11.00
C PRO A 468 -6.49 -19.63 -10.83
N THR A 469 -6.09 -20.43 -11.81
CA THR A 469 -4.86 -21.23 -11.78
C THR A 469 -3.61 -20.37 -11.83
N GLU A 470 -3.58 -19.34 -12.70
CA GLU A 470 -2.49 -18.37 -12.72
C GLU A 470 -2.47 -17.50 -11.46
N ARG A 471 -3.63 -17.10 -10.93
CA ARG A 471 -3.71 -16.41 -9.62
C ARG A 471 -3.16 -17.25 -8.48
N PHE A 472 -3.50 -18.54 -8.41
CA PHE A 472 -2.95 -19.45 -7.41
C PHE A 472 -1.42 -19.52 -7.51
N ARG A 473 -0.87 -19.69 -8.73
CA ARG A 473 0.58 -19.73 -8.95
C ARG A 473 1.26 -18.42 -8.54
N ILE A 474 0.75 -17.29 -9.01
CA ILE A 474 1.28 -15.94 -8.72
C ILE A 474 1.27 -15.64 -7.22
N LEU A 475 0.13 -15.84 -6.54
CA LEU A 475 0.03 -15.62 -5.10
C LEU A 475 1.04 -16.48 -4.33
N ASN A 476 1.20 -17.75 -4.71
CA ASN A 476 2.09 -18.66 -4.00
C ASN A 476 3.57 -18.57 -4.41
N GLY A 477 3.92 -17.62 -5.27
CA GLY A 477 5.29 -17.43 -5.78
C GLY A 477 5.72 -18.47 -6.83
N LEU A 478 4.84 -19.41 -7.20
CA LEU A 478 5.12 -20.55 -8.08
C LEU A 478 5.31 -20.11 -9.54
N ASP A 479 6.26 -20.75 -10.23
CA ASP A 479 6.39 -20.67 -11.68
C ASP A 479 5.40 -21.62 -12.40
N GLN A 480 5.55 -21.79 -13.72
CA GLN A 480 4.66 -22.60 -14.56
C GLN A 480 4.80 -24.12 -14.35
N HIS A 481 5.95 -24.58 -13.85
CA HIS A 481 6.28 -26.01 -13.69
C HIS A 481 6.37 -26.44 -12.22
N ALA A 482 6.55 -25.49 -11.30
CA ALA A 482 6.52 -25.72 -9.86
C ALA A 482 5.25 -26.46 -9.42
N GLN A 483 5.44 -27.45 -8.55
CA GLN A 483 4.39 -28.25 -7.92
C GLN A 483 4.35 -27.97 -6.41
N ILE A 484 3.16 -28.08 -5.83
CA ILE A 484 2.95 -28.09 -4.38
C ILE A 484 3.21 -29.48 -3.80
N LYS A 485 3.54 -29.55 -2.51
CA LYS A 485 3.79 -30.79 -1.77
C LYS A 485 2.87 -30.89 -0.56
N PRO A 486 2.49 -32.11 -0.12
CA PRO A 486 1.74 -32.27 1.12
C PRO A 486 2.48 -31.63 2.30
N ARG A 487 1.72 -30.91 3.15
CA ARG A 487 2.18 -30.03 4.23
C ARG A 487 2.70 -28.63 3.83
N ASP A 488 2.85 -28.30 2.55
CA ASP A 488 3.09 -26.90 2.16
C ASP A 488 1.93 -26.01 2.63
N ARG A 489 2.22 -24.76 3.01
CA ARG A 489 1.18 -23.74 3.26
C ARG A 489 1.06 -22.80 2.06
N VAL A 490 -0.17 -22.68 1.57
CA VAL A 490 -0.51 -21.95 0.34
C VAL A 490 -1.71 -21.02 0.55
N LYS A 491 -1.65 -19.86 -0.10
CA LYS A 491 -2.74 -18.90 -0.22
C LYS A 491 -3.75 -19.40 -1.27
N ILE A 492 -5.02 -19.51 -0.90
CA ILE A 492 -6.17 -19.51 -1.82
C ILE A 492 -7.02 -18.26 -1.56
N VAL A 493 -7.92 -17.94 -2.49
CA VAL A 493 -8.93 -16.88 -2.33
C VAL A 493 -10.32 -17.52 -2.25
N VAL A 494 -11.15 -17.11 -1.29
CA VAL A 494 -12.55 -17.59 -1.08
C VAL A 494 -13.46 -16.46 -0.57
N ASP A 495 -14.79 -16.64 -0.60
CA ASP A 495 -15.81 -15.76 0.02
C ASP A 495 -15.96 -15.92 1.57
#